data_AF-A0A6L7MV98-F1
#
_entry.id   AF-A0A6L7MV98-F1
#
_cell.length_a   1.000
_cell.length_b   1.000
_cell.length_c   1.000
_cell.angle_alpha   90.00
_cell.angle_beta   90.00
_cell.angle_gamma   90.00
#
_symmetry.space_group_name_H-M   'P 1'
#
loop_
_entity.id
_entity.type
_entity.pdbx_description
1 polymer ?
#
loop_
_entity_poly.entity_id
_entity_poly.type
_entity_poly.pdbx_seq_one_letter_code
_entity_poly.pdbx_strand_id
1 'polypeptide(L)'
;MAKSSKASKVRKARKAPAASAKPSAASDPAIAATPTLVSSQAQGKADSGQPEKLEPVLDWMNKTRQWGMRVKPGKAGLRLGDLNVGIYGEIPMQWSDQSRNPRGAVPRKGMPPVGYSVREKVGMWADSAADLYEEAIQRRWAPATDVPWNTIDKLPDDIERAICQVCTELSQFANVEIETIAGWQHQMVYGYHEVKQYLATASFDAAKHYECFRKRALVNGGGLGVEGPGQVNRMILESSGGWSATVAYLVLVRAVFTMTILKYLARHAYNDAERFIYEHVLQDKARLLTYGLDHLHFAVAHDDEQPAVLATVLAIGDRVLTRDLRDPALREALAIIFGRGIRGARRQGMETYEEMMADFMQTHLGYCRWLGIARAPAEAMPPPLNRHAGASVAA
;
A
#
# COMPACT_ATOMS: atom_id res chain seq x y z
N MET A 1 -27.40 31.87 -71.25
CA MET A 1 -26.53 30.91 -71.98
C MET A 1 -26.08 29.85 -70.97
N ALA A 2 -26.76 28.72 -70.79
CA ALA A 2 -26.68 27.46 -71.59
C ALA A 2 -25.21 26.99 -71.73
N LYS A 3 -24.73 25.82 -71.31
CA LYS A 3 -25.25 24.44 -71.16
C LYS A 3 -24.40 23.72 -70.08
N SER A 4 -24.94 22.97 -69.11
CA SER A 4 -25.42 21.57 -69.16
C SER A 4 -24.38 20.51 -69.55
N SER A 5 -24.05 19.63 -68.59
CA SER A 5 -23.93 18.19 -68.83
C SER A 5 -24.20 17.39 -67.54
N LYS A 6 -25.30 16.63 -67.59
CA LYS A 6 -25.81 15.67 -66.60
C LYS A 6 -25.03 14.36 -66.67
N ALA A 7 -24.96 13.63 -65.55
CA ALA A 7 -25.41 12.22 -65.53
C ALA A 7 -25.61 11.71 -64.10
N SER A 8 -26.88 11.47 -63.79
CA SER A 8 -27.39 10.72 -62.64
C SER A 8 -27.22 9.22 -62.86
N LYS A 9 -26.95 8.46 -61.79
CA LYS A 9 -27.56 7.13 -61.63
C LYS A 9 -27.59 6.65 -60.18
N VAL A 10 -28.80 6.72 -59.64
CA VAL A 10 -29.40 5.96 -58.55
C VAL A 10 -28.85 4.54 -58.44
N ARG A 11 -28.47 4.11 -57.22
CA ARG A 11 -28.41 2.68 -56.87
C ARG A 11 -28.87 2.43 -55.43
N LYS A 12 -30.14 2.02 -55.37
CA LYS A 12 -30.83 1.15 -54.39
C LYS A 12 -30.12 0.85 -53.06
N ALA A 13 -30.81 1.23 -51.98
CA ALA A 13 -30.72 0.64 -50.66
C ALA A 13 -30.59 -0.89 -50.73
N ARG A 14 -29.52 -1.42 -50.11
CA ARG A 14 -29.28 -2.86 -50.02
C ARG A 14 -29.43 -3.27 -48.55
N LYS A 15 -30.57 -3.94 -48.32
CA LYS A 15 -30.95 -4.81 -47.21
C LYS A 15 -29.78 -5.33 -46.36
N ALA A 16 -29.88 -5.12 -45.06
CA ALA A 16 -29.18 -5.87 -44.03
C ALA A 16 -29.45 -7.38 -44.17
N PRO A 17 -28.46 -8.26 -43.98
CA PRO A 17 -28.72 -9.67 -43.77
C PRO A 17 -28.97 -9.92 -42.27
N ALA A 18 -30.23 -10.20 -41.94
CA ALA A 18 -30.60 -10.89 -40.72
C ALA A 18 -30.16 -12.36 -40.86
N ALA A 19 -29.20 -12.80 -40.05
CA ALA A 19 -28.93 -14.21 -39.82
C ALA A 19 -29.55 -14.58 -38.47
N SER A 20 -30.78 -15.08 -38.53
CA SER A 20 -31.50 -15.70 -37.43
C SER A 20 -31.03 -17.15 -37.27
N ALA A 21 -30.09 -17.38 -36.34
CA ALA A 21 -29.87 -18.70 -35.79
C ALA A 21 -30.80 -18.89 -34.59
N LYS A 22 -31.76 -19.82 -34.72
CA LYS A 22 -32.70 -20.24 -33.68
C LYS A 22 -31.95 -20.69 -32.41
N PRO A 23 -32.33 -20.22 -31.21
CA PRO A 23 -32.03 -20.94 -29.98
C PRO A 23 -33.05 -22.08 -29.82
N SER A 24 -32.55 -23.31 -29.75
CA SER A 24 -33.33 -24.49 -29.39
C SER A 24 -33.68 -24.43 -27.90
N ALA A 25 -34.98 -24.42 -27.63
CA ALA A 25 -35.56 -24.49 -26.29
C ALA A 25 -35.15 -25.78 -25.57
N ALA A 26 -34.61 -25.62 -24.36
CA ALA A 26 -34.79 -26.57 -23.29
C ALA A 26 -35.25 -25.76 -22.07
N SER A 27 -36.43 -26.11 -21.61
CA SER A 27 -37.20 -25.52 -20.52
C SER A 27 -36.50 -25.63 -19.17
N ASP A 28 -36.24 -24.50 -18.51
CA ASP A 28 -36.00 -24.45 -17.07
C ASP A 28 -37.35 -24.35 -16.35
N PRO A 29 -37.71 -25.29 -15.45
CA PRO A 29 -38.82 -25.08 -14.55
C PRO A 29 -38.36 -24.21 -13.38
N ALA A 30 -39.16 -23.19 -13.08
CA ALA A 30 -39.08 -22.39 -11.87
C ALA A 30 -39.04 -23.29 -10.62
N ILE A 31 -38.01 -23.12 -9.79
CA ILE A 31 -37.91 -23.75 -8.48
C ILE A 31 -38.78 -22.94 -7.52
N ALA A 32 -39.99 -23.44 -7.27
CA ALA A 32 -40.80 -23.01 -6.14
C ALA A 32 -40.13 -23.48 -4.85
N ALA A 33 -39.69 -22.53 -4.03
CA ALA A 33 -39.25 -22.81 -2.68
C ALA A 33 -40.49 -23.12 -1.80
N THR A 34 -40.57 -24.34 -1.29
CA THR A 34 -41.46 -24.68 -0.18
C THR A 34 -40.61 -25.36 0.90
N PRO A 35 -40.56 -24.83 2.14
CA PRO A 35 -39.80 -25.47 3.20
C PRO A 35 -40.65 -26.61 3.78
N THR A 36 -40.33 -27.86 3.45
CA THR A 36 -40.91 -29.00 4.16
C THR A 36 -40.14 -29.18 5.47
N LEU A 37 -40.81 -28.82 6.57
CA LEU A 37 -40.37 -29.05 7.94
C LEU A 37 -40.15 -30.55 8.20
N VAL A 38 -39.07 -30.80 8.90
CA VAL A 38 -38.52 -32.08 9.37
C VAL A 38 -39.55 -32.88 10.18
N SER A 39 -39.67 -34.18 9.90
CA SER A 39 -39.98 -35.17 10.94
C SER A 39 -39.19 -36.45 10.69
N SER A 40 -37.94 -36.49 11.14
CA SER A 40 -37.22 -37.76 11.27
C SER A 40 -37.69 -38.44 12.55
N GLN A 41 -38.42 -39.54 12.41
CA GLN A 41 -38.69 -40.46 13.51
C GLN A 41 -37.35 -40.99 14.04
N ALA A 42 -36.99 -40.56 15.24
CA ALA A 42 -35.87 -41.11 15.99
C ALA A 42 -36.31 -42.48 16.56
N GLN A 43 -35.97 -43.56 15.85
CA GLN A 43 -35.90 -44.88 16.46
C GLN A 43 -34.59 -44.98 17.22
N GLY A 44 -34.68 -44.88 18.55
CA GLY A 44 -33.58 -45.11 19.46
C GLY A 44 -33.04 -46.53 19.31
N LYS A 45 -31.80 -46.63 18.84
CA LYS A 45 -30.92 -47.74 19.19
C LYS A 45 -30.03 -47.26 20.33
N ALA A 46 -30.04 -48.04 21.41
CA ALA A 46 -29.17 -47.85 22.55
C ALA A 46 -27.72 -47.77 22.07
N ASP A 47 -27.14 -46.59 22.25
CA ASP A 47 -25.75 -46.29 21.92
C ASP A 47 -24.86 -46.97 22.96
N SER A 48 -24.39 -48.17 22.63
CA SER A 48 -23.25 -48.76 23.32
C SER A 48 -22.08 -47.81 23.10
N GLY A 49 -21.74 -47.00 24.10
CA GLY A 49 -20.77 -45.90 24.07
C GLY A 49 -19.33 -46.26 23.68
N GLN A 50 -19.16 -46.83 22.49
CA GLN A 50 -17.92 -46.85 21.76
C GLN A 50 -17.93 -45.60 20.88
N PRO A 51 -16.90 -44.75 20.94
CA PRO A 51 -16.83 -43.58 20.09
C PRO A 51 -16.99 -44.02 18.62
N GLU A 52 -17.92 -43.41 17.90
CA GLU A 52 -18.16 -43.69 16.48
C GLU A 52 -16.83 -43.58 15.74
N LYS A 53 -16.38 -44.72 15.20
CA LYS A 53 -15.09 -44.80 14.54
C LYS A 53 -15.23 -44.12 13.18
N LEU A 54 -14.74 -42.89 13.08
CA LEU A 54 -14.75 -42.11 11.85
C LEU A 54 -13.81 -42.77 10.81
N GLU A 55 -14.40 -43.43 9.80
CA GLU A 55 -13.64 -44.00 8.69
C GLU A 55 -13.29 -42.91 7.65
N PRO A 56 -12.06 -42.88 7.12
CA PRO A 56 -11.63 -41.81 6.22
C PRO A 56 -12.15 -41.99 4.79
N VAL A 57 -12.80 -40.97 4.24
CA VAL A 57 -13.39 -40.99 2.88
C VAL A 57 -12.36 -40.75 1.76
N LEU A 58 -11.28 -40.00 2.03
CA LEU A 58 -10.08 -39.79 1.17
C LEU A 58 -10.30 -39.31 -0.28
N ASP A 59 -11.49 -38.86 -0.63
CA ASP A 59 -11.88 -38.40 -1.96
C ASP A 59 -11.18 -37.11 -2.42
N TRP A 60 -10.38 -36.48 -1.54
CA TRP A 60 -9.54 -35.33 -1.85
C TRP A 60 -8.16 -35.69 -2.42
N MET A 61 -7.67 -36.91 -2.24
CA MET A 61 -6.26 -37.27 -2.45
C MET A 61 -5.76 -37.06 -3.90
N ASN A 62 -6.63 -37.21 -4.89
CA ASN A 62 -6.31 -37.01 -6.31
C ASN A 62 -6.80 -35.67 -6.87
N LYS A 63 -7.31 -34.77 -6.02
CA LYS A 63 -7.84 -33.45 -6.42
C LYS A 63 -6.73 -32.40 -6.39
N THR A 64 -5.88 -32.39 -7.41
CA THR A 64 -4.90 -31.32 -7.66
C THR A 64 -4.95 -30.87 -9.11
N ARG A 65 -4.60 -29.60 -9.37
CA ARG A 65 -4.43 -29.09 -10.74
C ARG A 65 -3.08 -29.47 -11.36
N GLN A 66 -2.04 -29.65 -10.53
CA GLN A 66 -0.73 -30.09 -10.99
C GLN A 66 -0.04 -30.94 -9.92
N TRP A 67 0.10 -32.23 -10.18
CA TRP A 67 0.86 -33.14 -9.32
C TRP A 67 2.33 -33.22 -9.76
N GLY A 68 3.21 -33.65 -8.87
CA GLY A 68 4.61 -33.92 -9.20
C GLY A 68 5.51 -32.68 -9.31
N MET A 69 5.00 -31.48 -9.06
CA MET A 69 5.83 -30.28 -8.97
C MET A 69 6.87 -30.42 -7.86
N ARG A 70 8.10 -29.98 -8.14
CA ARG A 70 9.22 -29.99 -7.19
C ARG A 70 9.94 -28.66 -7.28
N VAL A 71 10.14 -28.03 -6.14
CA VAL A 71 11.00 -26.86 -5.99
C VAL A 71 12.15 -27.25 -5.09
N LYS A 72 13.38 -26.90 -5.48
CA LYS A 72 14.57 -27.14 -4.66
C LYS A 72 14.96 -25.83 -3.98
N PRO A 73 15.24 -25.84 -2.66
CA PRO A 73 15.76 -24.67 -1.98
C PRO A 73 17.06 -24.17 -2.63
N GLY A 74 17.20 -22.84 -2.77
CA GLY A 74 18.41 -22.19 -3.22
C GLY A 74 19.39 -21.92 -2.07
N LYS A 75 20.42 -21.09 -2.33
CA LYS A 75 21.42 -20.69 -1.32
C LYS A 75 20.82 -19.97 -0.12
N ALA A 76 19.67 -19.32 -0.31
CA ALA A 76 18.97 -18.57 0.73
C ALA A 76 17.72 -19.28 1.24
N GLY A 77 17.66 -20.61 1.12
CA GLY A 77 16.48 -21.40 1.47
C GLY A 77 15.44 -21.44 0.34
N LEU A 78 14.21 -21.77 0.71
CA LEU A 78 13.05 -21.83 -0.18
C LEU A 78 12.19 -20.60 0.07
N ARG A 79 12.28 -19.62 -0.83
CA ARG A 79 11.60 -18.33 -0.71
C ARG A 79 10.20 -18.37 -1.33
N LEU A 80 9.38 -17.38 -1.00
CA LEU A 80 8.04 -17.20 -1.55
C LEU A 80 8.05 -17.20 -3.08
N GLY A 81 8.94 -16.42 -3.70
CA GLY A 81 9.06 -16.34 -5.16
C GLY A 81 9.51 -17.65 -5.82
N ASP A 82 10.27 -18.49 -5.12
CA ASP A 82 10.76 -19.78 -5.65
C ASP A 82 9.62 -20.77 -5.91
N LEU A 83 8.45 -20.56 -5.28
CA LEU A 83 7.27 -21.40 -5.43
C LEU A 83 6.46 -21.09 -6.70
N ASN A 84 6.78 -20.01 -7.41
CA ASN A 84 6.10 -19.58 -8.63
C ASN A 84 6.53 -20.42 -9.85
N VAL A 85 6.24 -21.73 -9.82
CA VAL A 85 6.58 -22.68 -10.89
C VAL A 85 5.31 -23.28 -11.50
N GLY A 86 5.29 -23.42 -12.83
CA GLY A 86 4.13 -23.96 -13.55
C GLY A 86 2.86 -23.14 -13.29
N ILE A 87 1.74 -23.81 -13.05
CA ILE A 87 0.45 -23.14 -12.83
C ILE A 87 0.42 -22.29 -11.54
N TYR A 88 1.34 -22.53 -10.61
CA TYR A 88 1.41 -21.82 -9.33
C TYR A 88 2.04 -20.43 -9.48
N GLY A 89 2.82 -20.24 -10.55
CA GLY A 89 3.39 -18.95 -10.96
C GLY A 89 2.55 -18.19 -12.00
N GLU A 90 1.37 -18.70 -12.39
CA GLU A 90 0.50 -18.00 -13.33
C GLU A 90 -0.25 -16.86 -12.62
N ILE A 91 0.04 -15.62 -13.00
CA ILE A 91 -0.51 -14.40 -12.38
C ILE A 91 -1.33 -13.66 -13.45
N PRO A 92 -2.62 -14.00 -13.62
CA PRO A 92 -3.45 -13.43 -14.67
C PRO A 92 -3.71 -11.94 -14.42
N MET A 93 -4.03 -11.19 -15.47
CA MET A 93 -4.41 -9.77 -15.34
C MET A 93 -5.71 -9.55 -14.58
N GLN A 94 -6.59 -10.55 -14.55
CA GLN A 94 -7.86 -10.50 -13.84
C GLN A 94 -8.10 -11.78 -13.05
N TRP A 95 -8.52 -11.65 -11.79
CA TRP A 95 -8.81 -12.79 -10.92
C TRP A 95 -10.32 -13.09 -10.88
N SER A 96 -10.74 -14.15 -11.58
CA SER A 96 -12.15 -14.51 -11.74
C SER A 96 -12.77 -15.19 -10.51
N ASP A 97 -11.98 -15.90 -9.71
CA ASP A 97 -12.45 -16.58 -8.49
C ASP A 97 -12.82 -15.55 -7.42
N GLN A 98 -14.01 -15.68 -6.86
CA GLN A 98 -14.54 -14.76 -5.84
C GLN A 98 -14.49 -15.35 -4.43
N SER A 99 -13.99 -16.58 -4.30
CA SER A 99 -13.79 -17.25 -3.01
C SER A 99 -12.40 -16.99 -2.45
N ARG A 100 -12.09 -17.58 -1.29
CA ARG A 100 -10.73 -17.59 -0.71
C ARG A 100 -9.85 -18.71 -1.24
N ASN A 101 -10.11 -19.20 -2.45
CA ASN A 101 -9.36 -20.30 -3.05
C ASN A 101 -7.89 -19.90 -3.26
N PRO A 102 -6.92 -20.63 -2.69
CA PRO A 102 -5.51 -20.38 -2.95
C PRO A 102 -5.16 -20.48 -4.44
N ARG A 103 -4.22 -19.65 -4.89
CA ARG A 103 -3.74 -19.68 -6.27
C ARG A 103 -3.25 -21.10 -6.62
N GLY A 104 -3.77 -21.64 -7.72
CA GLY A 104 -3.47 -23.00 -8.19
C GLY A 104 -4.24 -24.13 -7.51
N ALA A 105 -5.03 -23.86 -6.47
CA ALA A 105 -5.86 -24.88 -5.81
C ALA A 105 -7.16 -25.16 -6.58
N VAL A 106 -7.73 -26.35 -6.34
CA VAL A 106 -9.01 -26.77 -6.93
C VAL A 106 -10.15 -26.01 -6.24
N PRO A 107 -10.94 -25.20 -6.97
CA PRO A 107 -12.01 -24.42 -6.36
C PRO A 107 -13.14 -25.33 -5.87
N ARG A 108 -13.73 -24.95 -4.74
CA ARG A 108 -14.93 -25.61 -4.21
C ARG A 108 -16.17 -25.01 -4.87
N LYS A 109 -17.02 -25.86 -5.45
CA LYS A 109 -18.30 -25.44 -6.04
C LYS A 109 -19.25 -24.92 -4.96
N GLY A 110 -20.06 -23.91 -5.31
CA GLY A 110 -21.10 -23.37 -4.44
C GLY A 110 -20.58 -22.51 -3.28
N MET A 111 -19.31 -22.11 -3.29
CA MET A 111 -18.78 -21.20 -2.27
C MET A 111 -19.33 -19.79 -2.47
N PRO A 112 -19.83 -19.13 -1.41
CA PRO A 112 -20.23 -17.73 -1.47
C PRO A 112 -19.05 -16.82 -1.85
N PRO A 113 -19.31 -15.74 -2.62
CA PRO A 113 -18.29 -14.74 -2.92
C PRO A 113 -17.91 -13.93 -1.66
N VAL A 114 -16.63 -13.54 -1.56
CA VAL A 114 -16.07 -12.79 -0.42
C VAL A 114 -16.22 -11.27 -0.58
N GLY A 115 -16.59 -10.80 -1.79
CA GLY A 115 -16.84 -9.38 -2.04
C GLY A 115 -15.58 -8.52 -2.22
N TYR A 116 -14.48 -9.08 -2.75
CA TYR A 116 -13.27 -8.32 -3.07
C TYR A 116 -13.55 -7.19 -4.07
N SER A 117 -13.19 -5.95 -3.73
CA SER A 117 -13.33 -4.79 -4.62
C SER A 117 -12.14 -4.64 -5.58
N VAL A 118 -10.94 -5.09 -5.20
CA VAL A 118 -9.74 -5.06 -6.06
C VAL A 118 -9.42 -6.47 -6.53
N ARG A 119 -9.62 -6.72 -7.82
CA ARG A 119 -9.50 -8.05 -8.44
C ARG A 119 -8.55 -8.10 -9.64
N GLU A 120 -8.23 -6.94 -10.17
CA GLU A 120 -7.36 -6.80 -11.32
C GLU A 120 -5.91 -6.66 -10.86
N LYS A 121 -4.99 -7.24 -11.64
CA LYS A 121 -3.55 -7.20 -11.37
C LYS A 121 -3.04 -5.76 -11.38
N VAL A 122 -3.50 -4.96 -12.34
CA VAL A 122 -3.17 -3.52 -12.48
C VAL A 122 -3.47 -2.72 -11.20
N GLY A 123 -4.46 -3.14 -10.43
CA GLY A 123 -4.91 -2.44 -9.22
C GLY A 123 -4.10 -2.75 -7.94
N MET A 124 -3.15 -3.70 -7.95
CA MET A 124 -2.35 -3.99 -6.74
C MET A 124 -0.98 -4.63 -6.94
N TRP A 125 -0.66 -5.09 -8.15
CA TRP A 125 0.55 -5.89 -8.38
C TRP A 125 1.82 -5.05 -8.30
N ALA A 126 2.88 -5.68 -7.77
CA ALA A 126 4.26 -5.24 -7.81
C ALA A 126 5.13 -6.49 -7.99
N ASP A 127 6.03 -6.50 -8.97
CA ASP A 127 6.91 -7.64 -9.24
C ASP A 127 7.89 -7.88 -8.08
N SER A 128 8.27 -6.82 -7.38
CA SER A 128 9.13 -6.84 -6.19
C SER A 128 8.46 -7.41 -4.93
N ALA A 129 7.15 -7.66 -4.91
CA ALA A 129 6.42 -7.99 -3.68
C ALA A 129 6.96 -9.25 -2.97
N ALA A 130 7.28 -10.31 -3.71
CA ALA A 130 7.80 -11.54 -3.12
C ALA A 130 9.18 -11.33 -2.48
N ASP A 131 10.08 -10.63 -3.17
CA ASP A 131 11.43 -10.35 -2.66
C ASP A 131 11.40 -9.39 -1.47
N LEU A 132 10.53 -8.39 -1.50
CA LEU A 132 10.36 -7.45 -0.40
C LEU A 132 9.79 -8.12 0.86
N TYR A 133 8.91 -9.11 0.71
CA TYR A 133 8.44 -9.93 1.83
C TYR A 133 9.60 -10.69 2.49
N GLU A 134 10.43 -11.36 1.68
CA GLU A 134 11.61 -12.09 2.16
C GLU A 134 12.62 -11.17 2.85
N GLU A 135 12.87 -9.99 2.27
CA GLU A 135 13.74 -9.00 2.90
C GLU A 135 13.18 -8.52 4.25
N ALA A 136 11.86 -8.25 4.33
CA ALA A 136 11.23 -7.72 5.52
C ALA A 136 11.31 -8.69 6.71
N ILE A 137 11.12 -9.99 6.48
CA ILE A 137 11.24 -10.99 7.55
C ILE A 137 12.70 -11.24 7.96
N GLN A 138 13.65 -11.17 7.00
CA GLN A 138 15.07 -11.41 7.26
C GLN A 138 15.72 -10.26 8.03
N ARG A 139 15.37 -9.02 7.69
CA ARG A 139 15.96 -7.82 8.30
C ARG A 139 15.10 -7.25 9.44
N ARG A 140 14.30 -8.11 10.07
CA ARG A 140 13.42 -7.71 11.18
C ARG A 140 14.27 -7.28 12.39
N TRP A 141 13.88 -6.16 12.99
CA TRP A 141 14.34 -5.69 14.30
C TRP A 141 13.16 -5.54 15.27
N ALA A 142 13.44 -5.58 16.57
CA ALA A 142 12.48 -5.48 17.66
C ALA A 142 12.75 -4.22 18.51
N PRO A 143 11.81 -3.24 18.57
CA PRO A 143 12.00 -2.02 19.33
C PRO A 143 12.32 -2.23 20.81
N ALA A 144 11.84 -3.31 21.42
CA ALA A 144 12.03 -3.57 22.85
C ALA A 144 13.47 -3.99 23.22
N THR A 145 14.15 -4.73 22.34
CA THR A 145 15.43 -5.40 22.66
C THR A 145 16.60 -4.91 21.85
N ASP A 146 16.37 -4.48 20.60
CA ASP A 146 17.46 -4.18 19.67
C ASP A 146 17.85 -2.71 19.71
N VAL A 147 16.93 -1.83 20.11
CA VAL A 147 17.22 -0.41 20.34
C VAL A 147 18.06 -0.29 21.63
N PRO A 148 19.22 0.38 21.60
CA PRO A 148 20.09 0.54 22.76
C PRO A 148 19.55 1.63 23.71
N TRP A 149 18.38 1.40 24.32
CA TRP A 149 17.66 2.39 25.15
C TRP A 149 18.51 2.97 26.29
N ASN A 150 19.49 2.23 26.78
CA ASN A 150 20.42 2.65 27.82
C ASN A 150 21.35 3.81 27.40
N THR A 151 21.43 4.15 26.12
CA THR A 151 22.23 5.30 25.64
C THR A 151 21.46 6.61 25.70
N ILE A 152 20.21 6.60 26.14
CA ILE A 152 19.41 7.81 26.28
C ILE A 152 19.73 8.45 27.62
N ASP A 153 20.51 9.54 27.57
CA ASP A 153 20.78 10.41 28.70
C ASP A 153 19.78 11.56 28.77
N LYS A 154 19.74 12.24 29.92
CA LYS A 154 18.96 13.45 30.11
C LYS A 154 19.39 14.52 29.09
N LEU A 155 18.46 14.93 28.23
CA LEU A 155 18.65 16.04 27.30
C LEU A 155 18.18 17.36 27.90
N PRO A 156 18.65 18.52 27.38
CA PRO A 156 18.03 19.80 27.65
C PRO A 156 16.52 19.78 27.36
N ASP A 157 15.72 20.41 28.22
CA ASP A 157 14.25 20.35 28.16
C ASP A 157 13.67 20.79 26.81
N ASP A 158 14.29 21.77 26.14
CA ASP A 158 13.83 22.24 24.84
C ASP A 158 14.05 21.20 23.73
N ILE A 159 15.18 20.50 23.76
CA ILE A 159 15.50 19.41 22.84
C ILE A 159 14.61 18.20 23.11
N GLU A 160 14.45 17.80 24.38
CA GLU A 160 13.61 16.65 24.74
C GLU A 160 12.15 16.88 24.33
N ARG A 161 11.60 18.09 24.55
CA ARG A 161 10.25 18.46 24.07
C ARG A 161 10.13 18.42 22.55
N ALA A 162 11.16 18.85 21.82
CA ALA A 162 11.16 18.80 20.36
C ALA A 162 11.18 17.35 19.83
N ILE A 163 12.01 16.48 20.41
CA ILE A 163 12.05 15.05 20.06
C ILE A 163 10.70 14.39 20.37
N CYS A 164 10.12 14.70 21.52
CA CYS A 164 8.78 14.26 21.90
C CYS A 164 7.71 14.67 20.88
N GLN A 165 7.72 15.92 20.42
CA GLN A 165 6.78 16.41 19.41
C GLN A 165 6.97 15.69 18.07
N VAL A 166 8.21 15.53 17.59
CA VAL A 166 8.48 14.79 16.35
C VAL A 166 8.05 13.34 16.45
N CYS A 167 8.35 12.66 17.56
CA CYS A 167 7.91 11.29 17.80
C CYS A 167 6.38 11.17 17.85
N THR A 168 5.68 12.20 18.34
CA THR A 168 4.21 12.24 18.37
C THR A 168 3.64 12.30 16.97
N GLU A 169 4.18 13.14 16.09
CA GLU A 169 3.81 13.21 14.68
C GLU A 169 4.12 11.91 13.93
N LEU A 170 5.32 11.36 14.11
CA LEU A 170 5.72 10.11 13.45
C LEU A 170 4.89 8.91 13.92
N SER A 171 4.43 8.92 15.18
CA SER A 171 3.48 7.92 15.69
C SER A 171 2.13 8.04 14.96
N GLN A 172 1.61 9.25 14.74
CA GLN A 172 0.37 9.43 13.96
C GLN A 172 0.53 8.93 12.53
N PHE A 173 1.66 9.23 11.87
CA PHE A 173 1.92 8.77 10.50
C PHE A 173 1.97 7.25 10.43
N ALA A 174 2.65 6.61 11.40
CA ALA A 174 2.70 5.15 11.49
C ALA A 174 1.30 4.54 11.71
N ASN A 175 0.45 5.14 12.53
CA ASN A 175 -0.92 4.65 12.72
C ASN A 175 -1.75 4.68 11.43
N VAL A 176 -1.66 5.77 10.66
CA VAL A 176 -2.33 5.88 9.36
C VAL A 176 -1.88 4.77 8.41
N GLU A 177 -0.58 4.48 8.36
CA GLU A 177 -0.07 3.39 7.53
C GLU A 177 -0.64 2.02 7.93
N ILE A 178 -0.72 1.73 9.24
CA ILE A 178 -1.33 0.48 9.75
C ILE A 178 -2.76 0.35 9.24
N GLU A 179 -3.59 1.37 9.50
CA GLU A 179 -5.02 1.35 9.20
C GLU A 179 -5.28 1.31 7.69
N THR A 180 -4.57 2.11 6.91
CA THR A 180 -4.74 2.15 5.45
C THR A 180 -4.36 0.83 4.81
N ILE A 181 -3.20 0.26 5.18
CA ILE A 181 -2.75 -1.01 4.60
C ILE A 181 -3.72 -2.14 4.98
N ALA A 182 -4.07 -2.25 6.27
CA ALA A 182 -5.02 -3.26 6.75
C ALA A 182 -6.42 -3.11 6.11
N GLY A 183 -6.90 -1.87 5.96
CA GLY A 183 -8.16 -1.53 5.33
C GLY A 183 -8.22 -1.90 3.84
N TRP A 184 -7.10 -1.85 3.12
CA TRP A 184 -7.05 -2.31 1.73
C TRP A 184 -6.78 -3.80 1.58
N GLN A 185 -6.07 -4.43 2.52
CA GLN A 185 -5.76 -5.85 2.45
C GLN A 185 -7.00 -6.73 2.31
N HIS A 186 -8.08 -6.46 3.05
CA HIS A 186 -9.29 -7.30 2.95
C HIS A 186 -10.05 -7.12 1.63
N GLN A 187 -9.87 -5.98 0.97
CA GLN A 187 -10.47 -5.63 -0.32
C GLN A 187 -9.77 -6.30 -1.51
N MET A 188 -8.49 -6.66 -1.34
CA MET A 188 -7.67 -7.32 -2.35
C MET A 188 -7.96 -8.80 -2.46
N VAL A 189 -8.17 -9.28 -3.68
CA VAL A 189 -8.36 -10.71 -3.96
C VAL A 189 -7.16 -11.55 -3.53
N TYR A 190 -7.43 -12.77 -3.04
CA TYR A 190 -6.41 -13.65 -2.47
C TYR A 190 -5.36 -14.14 -3.48
N GLY A 191 -5.67 -14.12 -4.79
CA GLY A 191 -4.80 -14.67 -5.84
C GLY A 191 -3.43 -14.01 -5.96
N TYR A 192 -3.33 -12.71 -5.66
CA TYR A 192 -2.07 -11.96 -5.62
C TYR A 192 -1.48 -12.02 -4.19
N HIS A 193 -1.23 -13.24 -3.73
CA HIS A 193 -0.87 -13.51 -2.35
C HIS A 193 0.49 -12.93 -1.95
N GLU A 194 1.40 -12.71 -2.90
CA GLU A 194 2.70 -12.07 -2.66
C GLU A 194 2.53 -10.63 -2.20
N VAL A 195 1.66 -9.88 -2.88
CA VAL A 195 1.28 -8.51 -2.49
C VAL A 195 0.70 -8.50 -1.08
N LYS A 196 -0.22 -9.42 -0.79
CA LYS A 196 -0.84 -9.51 0.54
C LYS A 196 0.17 -9.88 1.63
N GLN A 197 1.10 -10.80 1.36
CA GLN A 197 2.14 -11.16 2.33
C GLN A 197 3.09 -10.01 2.60
N TYR A 198 3.56 -9.33 1.56
CA TYR A 198 4.39 -8.15 1.73
C TYR A 198 3.68 -7.04 2.50
N LEU A 199 2.46 -6.68 2.10
CA LEU A 199 1.70 -5.63 2.78
C LEU A 199 1.40 -5.97 4.25
N ALA A 200 1.28 -7.25 4.61
CA ALA A 200 1.18 -7.65 6.02
C ALA A 200 2.47 -7.32 6.79
N THR A 201 3.65 -7.54 6.18
CA THR A 201 4.93 -7.13 6.78
C THR A 201 5.10 -5.62 6.84
N ALA A 202 4.64 -4.87 5.83
CA ALA A 202 4.67 -3.40 5.84
C ALA A 202 3.77 -2.82 6.94
N SER A 203 2.59 -3.42 7.17
CA SER A 203 1.72 -3.06 8.29
C SER A 203 2.36 -3.38 9.65
N PHE A 204 3.04 -4.52 9.76
CA PHE A 204 3.80 -4.87 10.96
C PHE A 204 4.99 -3.93 11.21
N ASP A 205 5.69 -3.49 10.15
CA ASP A 205 6.72 -2.47 10.24
C ASP A 205 6.17 -1.15 10.77
N ALA A 206 5.04 -0.68 10.24
CA ALA A 206 4.36 0.51 10.75
C ALA A 206 3.94 0.37 12.22
N ALA A 207 3.48 -0.81 12.65
CA ALA A 207 3.17 -1.08 14.06
C ALA A 207 4.41 -0.96 14.97
N LYS A 208 5.56 -1.47 14.55
CA LYS A 208 6.84 -1.27 15.26
C LYS A 208 7.24 0.20 15.29
N HIS A 209 7.04 0.94 14.19
CA HIS A 209 7.35 2.38 14.14
C HIS A 209 6.52 3.15 15.17
N TYR A 210 5.21 2.89 15.22
CA TYR A 210 4.30 3.47 16.22
C TYR A 210 4.79 3.20 17.65
N GLU A 211 5.05 1.93 17.97
CA GLU A 211 5.56 1.53 19.28
C GLU A 211 6.87 2.24 19.63
N CYS A 212 7.81 2.28 18.68
CA CYS A 212 9.15 2.79 18.88
C CYS A 212 9.17 4.30 19.12
N PHE A 213 8.45 5.07 18.31
CA PHE A 213 8.35 6.53 18.50
C PHE A 213 7.65 6.86 19.81
N ARG A 214 6.59 6.12 20.16
CA ARG A 214 5.90 6.29 21.43
C ARG A 214 6.82 5.99 22.63
N LYS A 215 7.63 4.93 22.55
CA LYS A 215 8.65 4.62 23.57
C LYS A 215 9.68 5.72 23.69
N ARG A 216 10.25 6.20 22.57
CA ARG A 216 11.24 7.28 22.60
C ARG A 216 10.68 8.55 23.22
N ALA A 217 9.44 8.93 22.91
CA ALA A 217 8.81 10.13 23.50
C ALA A 217 8.66 10.06 25.03
N LEU A 218 8.62 8.86 25.62
CA LEU A 218 8.29 8.68 27.05
C LEU A 218 9.50 8.25 27.90
N VAL A 219 10.47 7.53 27.33
CA VAL A 219 11.52 6.85 28.09
C VAL A 219 12.45 7.80 28.87
N ASN A 220 12.65 9.04 28.40
CA ASN A 220 13.50 10.03 29.07
C ASN A 220 12.72 10.96 30.02
N GLY A 221 11.51 10.57 30.45
CA GLY A 221 10.64 11.40 31.29
C GLY A 221 9.95 12.55 30.55
N GLY A 222 9.95 12.50 29.21
CA GLY A 222 9.19 13.41 28.35
C GLY A 222 7.68 13.11 28.34
N GLY A 223 7.01 13.48 27.25
CA GLY A 223 5.57 13.29 27.09
C GLY A 223 5.15 13.39 25.64
N LEU A 224 3.94 12.93 25.32
CA LEU A 224 3.39 13.15 23.99
C LEU A 224 3.12 14.64 23.76
N GLY A 225 3.41 15.09 22.54
CA GLY A 225 3.19 16.46 22.09
C GLY A 225 1.75 16.72 21.67
N VAL A 226 1.55 17.81 20.93
CA VAL A 226 0.25 18.15 20.33
C VAL A 226 -0.02 17.29 19.11
N GLU A 227 -1.30 16.98 18.87
CA GLU A 227 -1.75 16.35 17.64
C GLU A 227 -1.62 17.32 16.46
N GLY A 228 -1.23 16.80 15.29
CA GLY A 228 -1.09 17.60 14.08
C GLY A 228 -2.45 17.91 13.44
N PRO A 229 -2.52 18.76 12.41
CA PRO A 229 -3.79 19.12 11.76
C PRO A 229 -4.54 17.93 11.12
N GLY A 230 -3.84 16.85 10.81
CA GLY A 230 -4.42 15.58 10.41
C GLY A 230 -5.09 15.54 9.02
N GLN A 231 -4.98 16.58 8.17
CA GLN A 231 -5.69 16.56 6.89
C GLN A 231 -5.09 15.55 5.92
N VAL A 232 -3.76 15.42 5.86
CA VAL A 232 -3.11 14.37 5.05
C VAL A 232 -3.44 12.98 5.61
N ASN A 233 -3.52 12.83 6.94
CA ASN A 233 -3.90 11.56 7.57
C ASN A 233 -5.29 11.13 7.09
N ARG A 234 -6.27 12.04 7.18
CA ARG A 234 -7.63 11.82 6.73
C ARG A 234 -7.72 11.53 5.23
N MET A 235 -6.98 12.27 4.40
CA MET A 235 -6.93 12.06 2.95
C MET A 235 -6.45 10.65 2.58
N ILE A 236 -5.47 10.12 3.31
CA ILE A 236 -4.96 8.76 3.08
C ILE A 236 -5.97 7.72 3.56
N LEU A 237 -6.52 7.87 4.77
CA LEU A 237 -7.48 6.93 5.37
C LEU A 237 -8.79 6.84 4.57
N GLU A 238 -9.30 7.98 4.09
CA GLU A 238 -10.58 8.07 3.37
C GLU A 238 -10.41 7.96 1.85
N SER A 239 -9.20 7.60 1.38
CA SER A 239 -8.93 7.44 -0.05
C SER A 239 -9.84 6.36 -0.67
N SER A 240 -10.73 6.79 -1.56
CA SER A 240 -11.70 5.93 -2.25
C SER A 240 -11.40 5.71 -3.74
N GLY A 241 -10.32 6.31 -4.26
CA GLY A 241 -9.89 6.23 -5.65
C GLY A 241 -9.18 4.92 -6.04
N GLY A 242 -9.40 3.84 -5.29
CA GLY A 242 -8.66 2.58 -5.47
C GLY A 242 -7.33 2.53 -4.73
N TRP A 243 -6.68 1.36 -4.78
CA TRP A 243 -5.40 1.14 -4.10
C TRP A 243 -4.27 1.96 -4.73
N SER A 244 -4.19 2.08 -6.05
CA SER A 244 -3.14 2.87 -6.71
C SER A 244 -3.18 4.37 -6.33
N ALA A 245 -4.37 4.97 -6.24
CA ALA A 245 -4.52 6.34 -5.76
C ALA A 245 -4.12 6.46 -4.27
N THR A 246 -4.49 5.46 -3.46
CA THR A 246 -4.09 5.38 -2.06
C THR A 246 -2.57 5.27 -1.92
N VAL A 247 -1.91 4.45 -2.73
CA VAL A 247 -0.45 4.31 -2.77
C VAL A 247 0.21 5.62 -3.18
N ALA A 248 -0.35 6.40 -4.10
CA ALA A 248 0.19 7.71 -4.44
C ALA A 248 0.20 8.66 -3.22
N TYR A 249 -0.87 8.70 -2.42
CA TYR A 249 -0.87 9.48 -1.18
C TYR A 249 0.04 8.89 -0.11
N LEU A 250 -0.06 7.59 0.14
CA LEU A 250 0.69 6.88 1.19
C LEU A 250 2.19 6.94 0.94
N VAL A 251 2.61 6.73 -0.32
CA VAL A 251 4.01 6.57 -0.69
C VAL A 251 4.60 7.88 -1.21
N LEU A 252 4.07 8.42 -2.32
CA LEU A 252 4.69 9.58 -2.98
C LEU A 252 4.52 10.87 -2.18
N VAL A 253 3.44 11.02 -1.41
CA VAL A 253 3.25 12.19 -0.53
C VAL A 253 3.82 11.92 0.87
N ARG A 254 3.28 10.91 1.59
CA ARG A 254 3.61 10.70 3.00
C ARG A 254 4.94 9.97 3.22
N ALA A 255 5.19 8.84 2.57
CA ALA A 255 6.41 8.06 2.84
C ALA A 255 7.67 8.78 2.37
N VAL A 256 7.66 9.44 1.21
CA VAL A 256 8.82 10.25 0.75
C VAL A 256 9.11 11.38 1.76
N PHE A 257 8.11 12.10 2.24
CA PHE A 257 8.29 13.14 3.26
C PHE A 257 8.85 12.58 4.58
N THR A 258 8.24 11.50 5.07
CA THR A 258 8.65 10.83 6.31
C THR A 258 10.08 10.28 6.20
N MET A 259 10.44 9.66 5.08
CA MET A 259 11.77 9.16 4.82
C MET A 259 12.80 10.28 4.80
N THR A 260 12.50 11.43 4.19
CA THR A 260 13.41 12.59 4.23
C THR A 260 13.58 13.12 5.65
N ILE A 261 12.50 13.24 6.44
CA ILE A 261 12.59 13.59 7.87
C ILE A 261 13.55 12.64 8.60
N LEU A 262 13.36 11.32 8.45
CA LEU A 262 14.17 10.32 9.13
C LEU A 262 15.65 10.36 8.72
N LYS A 263 15.97 10.65 7.45
CA LYS A 263 17.36 10.84 6.98
C LYS A 263 18.04 12.01 7.70
N TYR A 264 17.32 13.09 7.94
CA TYR A 264 17.85 14.25 8.65
C TYR A 264 17.92 13.99 10.16
N LEU A 265 16.89 13.35 10.75
CA LEU A 265 16.91 12.95 12.15
C LEU A 265 18.08 12.00 12.46
N ALA A 266 18.38 11.02 11.59
CA ALA A 266 19.54 10.14 11.75
C ALA A 266 20.88 10.89 11.74
N ARG A 267 21.01 11.90 10.86
CA ARG A 267 22.19 12.79 10.81
C ARG A 267 22.34 13.65 12.07
N HIS A 268 21.22 14.06 12.67
CA HIS A 268 21.16 14.94 13.83
C HIS A 268 20.81 14.23 15.15
N ALA A 269 20.93 12.90 15.21
CA ALA A 269 20.61 12.11 16.40
C ALA A 269 21.48 12.51 17.60
N TYR A 270 20.90 12.52 18.81
CA TYR A 270 21.59 12.91 20.04
C TYR A 270 22.24 11.73 20.78
N ASN A 271 21.78 10.52 20.49
CA ASN A 271 22.25 9.28 21.09
C ASN A 271 22.12 8.12 20.09
N ASP A 272 22.73 7.00 20.44
CA ASP A 272 22.75 5.81 19.57
C ASP A 272 21.37 5.16 19.46
N ALA A 273 20.52 5.24 20.49
CA ALA A 273 19.13 4.78 20.42
C ALA A 273 18.35 5.52 19.32
N GLU A 274 18.38 6.85 19.31
CA GLU A 274 17.75 7.66 18.27
C GLU A 274 18.29 7.34 16.88
N ARG A 275 19.62 7.28 16.74
CA ARG A 275 20.26 6.93 15.47
C ARG A 275 19.78 5.57 14.97
N PHE A 276 19.81 4.56 15.84
CA PHE A 276 19.36 3.21 15.54
C PHE A 276 17.90 3.20 15.07
N ILE A 277 17.01 3.88 15.81
CA ILE A 277 15.59 3.97 15.46
C ILE A 277 15.42 4.57 14.07
N TYR A 278 16.02 5.72 13.80
CA TYR A 278 15.83 6.42 12.53
C TYR A 278 16.40 5.61 11.35
N GLU A 279 17.55 4.97 11.49
CA GLU A 279 18.17 4.15 10.44
C GLU A 279 17.37 2.88 10.12
N HIS A 280 16.83 2.21 11.14
CA HIS A 280 16.05 0.98 10.92
C HIS A 280 14.65 1.29 10.37
N VAL A 281 14.02 2.37 10.83
CA VAL A 281 12.78 2.86 10.22
C VAL A 281 13.03 3.25 8.75
N LEU A 282 14.16 3.88 8.42
CA LEU A 282 14.52 4.20 7.02
C LEU A 282 14.58 2.96 6.14
N GLN A 283 15.18 1.87 6.64
CA GLN A 283 15.23 0.61 5.90
C GLN A 283 13.83 0.05 5.64
N ASP A 284 12.94 0.13 6.63
CA ASP A 284 11.55 -0.31 6.51
C ASP A 284 10.77 0.56 5.50
N LYS A 285 10.94 1.89 5.56
CA LYS A 285 10.32 2.82 4.60
C LYS A 285 10.86 2.64 3.18
N ALA A 286 12.14 2.28 3.03
CA ALA A 286 12.73 2.01 1.71
C ALA A 286 12.05 0.82 1.01
N ARG A 287 11.68 -0.23 1.76
CA ARG A 287 10.88 -1.35 1.21
C ARG A 287 9.49 -0.87 0.80
N LEU A 288 8.80 -0.10 1.65
CA LEU A 288 7.46 0.44 1.33
C LEU A 288 7.49 1.32 0.07
N LEU A 289 8.50 2.17 -0.04
CA LEU A 289 8.73 3.01 -1.21
C LEU A 289 9.00 2.19 -2.47
N THR A 290 9.84 1.15 -2.37
CA THR A 290 10.14 0.26 -3.51
C THR A 290 8.88 -0.42 -4.03
N TYR A 291 8.08 -1.01 -3.13
CA TYR A 291 6.79 -1.60 -3.51
C TYR A 291 5.86 -0.56 -4.16
N GLY A 292 5.74 0.63 -3.56
CA GLY A 292 4.84 1.67 -4.06
C GLY A 292 5.23 2.15 -5.45
N LEU A 293 6.52 2.36 -5.70
CA LEU A 293 7.03 2.77 -7.01
C LEU A 293 6.84 1.68 -8.05
N ASP A 294 7.16 0.43 -7.72
CA ASP A 294 6.99 -0.71 -8.61
C ASP A 294 5.51 -0.95 -8.95
N HIS A 295 4.62 -0.86 -7.95
CA HIS A 295 3.18 -0.94 -8.16
C HIS A 295 2.65 0.18 -9.06
N LEU A 296 3.02 1.42 -8.80
CA LEU A 296 2.57 2.57 -9.62
C LEU A 296 3.14 2.50 -11.03
N HIS A 297 4.38 2.02 -11.20
CA HIS A 297 4.98 1.79 -12.51
C HIS A 297 4.20 0.72 -13.28
N PHE A 298 3.86 -0.41 -12.63
CA PHE A 298 3.01 -1.44 -13.22
C PHE A 298 1.64 -0.87 -13.62
N ALA A 299 1.00 -0.10 -12.75
CA ALA A 299 -0.30 0.50 -13.01
C ALA A 299 -0.26 1.46 -14.23
N VAL A 300 0.73 2.35 -14.28
CA VAL A 300 0.93 3.29 -15.40
C VAL A 300 1.22 2.56 -16.71
N ALA A 301 1.96 1.46 -16.68
CA ALA A 301 2.28 0.69 -17.88
C ALA A 301 1.11 -0.11 -18.46
N HIS A 302 0.03 -0.31 -17.70
CA HIS A 302 -1.08 -1.20 -18.07
C HIS A 302 -2.46 -0.52 -18.06
N ASP A 303 -2.52 0.78 -17.76
CA ASP A 303 -3.73 1.60 -17.81
C ASP A 303 -3.37 3.00 -18.33
N ASP A 304 -3.83 3.32 -19.54
CA ASP A 304 -3.53 4.57 -20.26
C ASP A 304 -4.11 5.81 -19.56
N GLU A 305 -5.14 5.66 -18.73
CA GLU A 305 -5.74 6.78 -17.96
C GLU A 305 -4.99 7.03 -16.64
N GLN A 306 -4.25 6.02 -16.17
CA GLN A 306 -3.61 6.05 -14.85
C GLN A 306 -2.66 7.23 -14.64
N PRO A 307 -1.82 7.67 -15.60
CA PRO A 307 -1.00 8.86 -15.43
C PRO A 307 -1.81 10.14 -15.13
N ALA A 308 -2.95 10.32 -15.80
CA ALA A 308 -3.81 11.49 -15.62
C ALA A 308 -4.55 11.45 -14.28
N VAL A 309 -5.02 10.26 -13.87
CA VAL A 309 -5.62 10.02 -12.56
C VAL A 309 -4.60 10.35 -11.46
N LEU A 310 -3.39 9.80 -11.54
CA LEU A 310 -2.33 10.03 -10.55
C LEU A 310 -1.88 11.49 -10.51
N ALA A 311 -1.82 12.19 -11.65
CA ALA A 311 -1.53 13.63 -11.68
C ALA A 311 -2.57 14.43 -10.89
N THR A 312 -3.85 14.08 -11.04
CA THR A 312 -4.97 14.72 -10.34
C THR A 312 -4.91 14.43 -8.84
N VAL A 313 -4.73 13.16 -8.46
CA VAL A 313 -4.57 12.69 -7.07
C VAL A 313 -3.42 13.45 -6.41
N LEU A 314 -2.24 13.46 -7.01
CA LEU A 314 -1.08 14.15 -6.44
C LEU A 314 -1.26 15.68 -6.40
N ALA A 315 -2.02 16.30 -7.32
CA ALA A 315 -2.32 17.73 -7.24
C ALA A 315 -3.24 18.06 -6.05
N ILE A 316 -4.17 17.16 -5.70
CA ILE A 316 -4.95 17.25 -4.45
C ILE A 316 -4.02 17.07 -3.25
N GLY A 317 -3.14 16.06 -3.31
CA GLY A 317 -2.15 15.75 -2.29
C GLY A 317 -1.29 16.95 -1.90
N ASP A 318 -0.72 17.66 -2.88
CA ASP A 318 0.11 18.85 -2.65
C ASP A 318 -0.64 19.96 -1.91
N ARG A 319 -1.91 20.19 -2.25
CA ARG A 319 -2.74 21.21 -1.61
C ARG A 319 -3.06 20.83 -0.16
N VAL A 320 -3.34 19.56 0.10
CA VAL A 320 -3.63 19.06 1.45
C VAL A 320 -2.36 19.08 2.30
N LEU A 321 -1.24 18.58 1.78
CA LEU A 321 0.07 18.63 2.44
C LEU A 321 0.45 20.06 2.81
N THR A 322 0.25 21.00 1.89
CA THR A 322 0.51 22.42 2.15
C THR A 322 -0.26 22.96 3.36
N ARG A 323 -1.50 22.53 3.57
CA ARG A 323 -2.30 22.98 4.72
C ARG A 323 -1.72 22.45 6.03
N ASP A 324 -1.28 21.19 6.06
CA ASP A 324 -0.61 20.61 7.23
C ASP A 324 0.74 21.30 7.49
N LEU A 325 1.52 21.63 6.44
CA LEU A 325 2.81 22.33 6.56
C LEU A 325 2.71 23.78 7.07
N ARG A 326 1.50 24.35 7.16
CA ARG A 326 1.30 25.67 7.79
C ARG A 326 1.33 25.58 9.31
N ASP A 327 1.03 24.41 9.87
CA ASP A 327 1.19 24.19 11.29
C ASP A 327 2.68 24.24 11.68
N PRO A 328 3.05 25.03 12.69
CA PRO A 328 4.44 25.21 13.06
C PRO A 328 5.01 24.04 13.87
N ALA A 329 4.20 23.19 14.50
CA ALA A 329 4.67 22.30 15.56
C ALA A 329 5.75 21.33 15.08
N LEU A 330 5.52 20.64 13.96
CA LEU A 330 6.51 19.75 13.38
C LEU A 330 7.75 20.51 12.88
N ARG A 331 7.56 21.62 12.16
CA ARG A 331 8.66 22.43 11.59
C ARG A 331 9.58 22.96 12.69
N GLU A 332 9.01 23.56 13.72
CA GLU A 332 9.76 24.17 14.82
C GLU A 332 10.45 23.11 15.67
N ALA A 333 9.80 21.97 15.92
CA ALA A 333 10.43 20.85 16.61
C ALA A 333 11.63 20.30 15.82
N LEU A 334 11.50 20.10 14.51
CA LEU A 334 12.61 19.70 13.65
C LEU A 334 13.73 20.74 13.66
N ALA A 335 13.40 22.04 13.57
CA ALA A 335 14.39 23.11 13.63
C ALA A 335 15.14 23.14 14.98
N ILE A 336 14.46 22.87 16.11
CA ILE A 336 15.11 22.77 17.43
C ILE A 336 16.09 21.58 17.46
N ILE A 337 15.69 20.42 16.94
CA ILE A 337 16.54 19.22 16.86
C ILE A 337 17.78 19.52 16.00
N PHE A 338 17.59 20.07 14.80
CA PHE A 338 18.68 20.35 13.87
C PHE A 338 19.62 21.44 14.38
N GLY A 339 19.06 22.48 15.02
CA GLY A 339 19.80 23.61 15.58
C GLY A 339 20.41 23.37 16.97
N ARG A 340 20.26 22.18 17.54
CA ARG A 340 20.75 21.84 18.89
C ARG A 340 20.24 22.78 20.00
N GLY A 341 18.94 23.06 19.95
CA GLY A 341 18.21 23.87 20.95
C GLY A 341 17.55 25.11 20.35
N ILE A 342 16.71 25.78 21.15
CA ILE A 342 15.88 26.93 20.71
C ILE A 342 16.71 28.06 20.11
N ARG A 343 17.92 28.31 20.63
CA ARG A 343 18.79 29.39 20.12
C ARG A 343 19.28 29.10 18.70
N GLY A 344 19.70 27.87 18.42
CA GLY A 344 20.16 27.47 17.08
C GLY A 344 19.01 27.23 16.10
N ALA A 345 17.82 26.91 16.60
CA ALA A 345 16.61 26.72 15.79
C ALA A 345 16.31 27.92 14.87
N ARG A 346 16.52 29.15 15.38
CA ARG A 346 16.19 30.40 14.65
C ARG A 346 17.06 30.67 13.42
N ARG A 347 18.20 30.01 13.27
CA ARG A 347 19.06 30.12 12.08
C ARG A 347 19.34 28.74 11.51
N GLN A 348 20.44 28.12 11.94
CA GLN A 348 20.93 26.83 11.45
C GLN A 348 19.84 25.76 11.41
N GLY A 349 19.00 25.67 12.45
CA GLY A 349 17.93 24.70 12.49
C GLY A 349 16.87 24.88 11.40
N MET A 350 16.46 26.13 11.16
CA MET A 350 15.50 26.45 10.10
C MET A 350 16.12 26.35 8.70
N GLU A 351 17.40 26.72 8.54
CA GLU A 351 18.15 26.52 7.29
C GLU A 351 18.21 25.03 6.93
N THR A 352 18.55 24.17 7.90
CA THR A 352 18.56 22.71 7.72
C THR A 352 17.16 22.16 7.40
N TYR A 353 16.11 22.72 8.00
CA TYR A 353 14.73 22.35 7.66
C TYR A 353 14.36 22.73 6.22
N GLU A 354 14.74 23.92 5.76
CA GLU A 354 14.46 24.36 4.39
C GLU A 354 15.24 23.52 3.36
N GLU A 355 16.48 23.09 3.69
CA GLU A 355 17.24 22.09 2.91
C GLU A 355 16.51 20.75 2.88
N MET A 356 16.04 20.24 4.02
CA MET A 356 15.26 19.01 4.10
C MET A 356 14.01 19.06 3.20
N MET A 357 13.32 20.19 3.18
CA MET A 357 12.15 20.40 2.31
C MET A 357 12.53 20.44 0.82
N ALA A 358 13.70 20.97 0.47
CA ALA A 358 14.23 20.94 -0.89
C ALA A 358 14.55 19.50 -1.34
N ASP A 359 15.24 18.72 -0.51
CA ASP A 359 15.54 17.30 -0.75
C ASP A 359 14.26 16.46 -0.92
N PHE A 360 13.25 16.73 -0.08
CA PHE A 360 11.93 16.13 -0.20
C PHE A 360 11.30 16.42 -1.56
N MET A 361 11.25 17.70 -1.96
CA MET A 361 10.63 18.09 -3.24
C MET A 361 11.39 17.53 -4.44
N GLN A 362 12.73 17.55 -4.41
CA GLN A 362 13.55 16.96 -5.47
C GLN A 362 13.25 15.47 -5.63
N THR A 363 13.17 14.73 -4.51
CA THR A 363 12.88 13.29 -4.52
C THR A 363 11.45 13.01 -4.99
N HIS A 364 10.47 13.74 -4.45
CA HIS A 364 9.06 13.61 -4.82
C HIS A 364 8.84 13.86 -6.33
N LEU A 365 9.37 14.96 -6.86
CA LEU A 365 9.26 15.29 -8.28
C LEU A 365 10.08 14.34 -9.16
N GLY A 366 11.23 13.87 -8.67
CA GLY A 366 12.04 12.85 -9.33
C GLY A 366 11.26 11.56 -9.58
N TYR A 367 10.58 11.04 -8.56
CA TYR A 367 9.74 9.84 -8.71
C TYR A 367 8.55 10.08 -9.63
N CYS A 368 7.89 11.24 -9.54
CA CYS A 368 6.81 11.58 -10.47
C CYS A 368 7.29 11.60 -11.93
N ARG A 369 8.47 12.18 -12.20
CA ARG A 369 9.08 12.17 -13.54
C ARG A 369 9.42 10.75 -14.01
N TRP A 370 10.00 9.93 -13.14
CA TRP A 370 10.34 8.54 -13.47
C TRP A 370 9.08 7.71 -13.80
N LEU A 371 7.98 7.94 -13.10
CA LEU A 371 6.67 7.32 -13.36
C LEU A 371 5.93 7.92 -14.57
N GLY A 372 6.46 8.95 -15.23
CA GLY A 372 5.76 9.64 -16.32
C GLY A 372 4.52 10.43 -15.89
N ILE A 373 4.41 10.81 -14.61
CA ILE A 373 3.27 11.55 -14.07
C ILE A 373 3.53 13.05 -14.18
N ALA A 374 2.68 13.75 -14.94
CA ALA A 374 2.78 15.19 -15.09
C ALA A 374 2.57 15.93 -13.76
N ARG A 375 3.45 16.88 -13.45
CA ARG A 375 3.37 17.76 -12.28
C ARG A 375 3.26 19.22 -12.73
N ALA A 376 2.62 20.04 -11.89
CA ALA A 376 2.56 21.47 -12.12
C ALA A 376 3.97 22.08 -12.12
N PRO A 377 4.22 23.15 -12.89
CA PRO A 377 5.47 23.89 -12.77
C PRO A 377 5.58 24.50 -11.36
N ALA A 378 6.81 24.78 -10.92
CA ALA A 378 7.09 25.20 -9.55
C ALA A 378 6.26 26.42 -9.13
N GLU A 379 6.07 27.39 -10.04
CA GLU A 379 5.32 28.64 -9.80
C GLU A 379 3.83 28.41 -9.55
N ALA A 380 3.28 27.30 -10.08
CA ALA A 380 1.88 26.93 -9.93
C ALA A 380 1.62 25.99 -8.74
N MET A 381 2.68 25.52 -8.06
CA MET A 381 2.54 24.73 -6.85
C MET A 381 2.10 25.60 -5.66
N PRO A 382 1.35 25.05 -4.69
CA PRO A 382 0.94 25.79 -3.52
C PRO A 382 2.12 26.10 -2.58
N PRO A 383 2.24 27.32 -2.00
CA PRO A 383 3.25 27.61 -0.97
C PRO A 383 2.97 26.84 0.33
N PRO A 384 3.98 26.22 0.97
CA PRO A 384 5.41 26.49 0.78
C PRO A 384 6.12 25.63 -0.27
N LEU A 385 5.45 24.64 -0.89
CA LEU A 385 6.09 23.66 -1.78
C LEU A 385 6.75 24.31 -3.01
N ASN A 386 6.15 25.37 -3.56
CA ASN A 386 6.70 26.09 -4.71
C ASN A 386 8.14 26.60 -4.50
N ARG A 387 8.47 27.07 -3.29
CA ARG A 387 9.81 27.58 -2.94
C ARG A 387 10.87 26.49 -3.07
N HIS A 388 10.51 25.25 -2.79
CA HIS A 388 11.41 24.10 -2.77
C HIS A 388 11.43 23.35 -4.12
N ALA A 389 10.40 23.51 -4.95
CA ALA A 389 10.32 22.89 -6.27
C ALA A 389 11.30 23.52 -7.28
N GLY A 390 11.56 24.82 -7.21
CA GLY A 390 12.45 25.54 -8.13
C GLY A 390 13.94 25.20 -7.98
N ALA A 391 14.37 24.76 -6.81
CA ALA A 391 15.75 24.33 -6.56
C ALA A 391 16.14 23.04 -7.32
N SER A 392 15.14 22.25 -7.75
CA SER A 392 15.34 20.95 -8.42
C SER A 392 15.71 21.07 -9.91
N VAL A 393 15.65 22.26 -10.53
CA VAL A 393 15.85 22.43 -12.00
C VAL A 393 17.29 22.85 -12.35
N ALA A 394 18.13 23.13 -11.34
CA ALA A 394 19.49 23.64 -11.54
C ALA A 394 20.61 22.58 -11.40
N ALA A 395 20.29 21.28 -11.31
CA ALA A 395 21.26 20.20 -11.16
C ALA A 395 21.16 19.17 -12.28
#